data_AF-V9V330-F1
#
_entry.id   AF-V9V330-F1
#
_cell.length_a   1.000
_cell.length_b   1.000
_cell.length_c   1.000
_cell.angle_alpha   90.00
_cell.angle_beta   90.00
_cell.angle_gamma   90.00
#
_symmetry.space_group_name_H-M   'P 1'
#
loop_
_entity.id
_entity.type
_entity.pdbx_description
1 polymer ?
#
loop_
_entity_poly.entity_id
_entity_poly.type
_entity_poly.pdbx_seq_one_letter_code
_entity_poly.pdbx_strand_id
1 'polypeptide(L)'
;MMLGTIVKSVFTLQPGYSLRALNNKYRLALQIARQWPELNAFLQRMTAALGQQGLQRLGVDCIGVVQWPYLSKCWEAPQRLEVVASHFEVLAGQFPALLLLGRDESLTLCELSSHSPGCRLVLDRPIWFKREGELVLNLFQSDLRVASLAFSLCRSQGELCLFIGAVQGIHKGIDSETSLAIYRDLTKDFEGLRPRSLLIEALKCLARTLGVAHLYAVSDACRHHRHAYFGNDKGHDLAANYDVIWLEHGATASSHADFFALPLAAVQRAEQDIPAKKRAMYRRRQVLLDDVFSRLQAVLPGSGHNLGLQGEQGDVSDEMASAGPRPPVVDSLK
;
A
#
# COMPACT_ATOMS: atom_id res chain seq x y z
N MET A 1 -27.51 -18.02 -10.95
CA MET A 1 -26.21 -18.07 -11.66
C MET A 1 -24.99 -18.11 -10.73
N MET A 2 -25.01 -17.50 -9.53
CA MET A 2 -23.82 -17.44 -8.65
C MET A 2 -23.37 -18.80 -8.07
N LEU A 3 -24.30 -19.71 -7.73
CA LEU A 3 -23.96 -21.00 -7.10
C LEU A 3 -23.01 -21.86 -7.96
N GLY A 4 -23.24 -21.89 -9.28
CA GLY A 4 -22.39 -22.64 -10.21
C GLY A 4 -20.96 -22.11 -10.31
N THR A 5 -20.79 -20.78 -10.22
CA THR A 5 -19.47 -20.13 -10.18
C THR A 5 -18.73 -20.47 -8.90
N ILE A 6 -19.45 -20.53 -7.78
CA ILE A 6 -18.87 -20.86 -6.47
C ILE A 6 -18.44 -22.33 -6.42
N VAL A 7 -19.26 -23.26 -6.93
CA VAL A 7 -18.86 -24.67 -7.02
C VAL A 7 -17.63 -24.84 -7.92
N LYS A 8 -17.60 -24.20 -9.09
CA LYS A 8 -16.41 -24.21 -9.97
C LYS A 8 -15.18 -23.63 -9.29
N SER A 9 -15.34 -22.55 -8.51
CA SER A 9 -14.24 -21.91 -7.78
C SER A 9 -13.52 -22.88 -6.84
N VAL A 10 -14.22 -23.81 -6.19
CA VAL A 10 -13.61 -24.79 -5.28
C VAL A 10 -12.59 -25.66 -6.01
N PHE A 11 -12.92 -26.13 -7.21
CA PHE A 11 -12.05 -26.98 -8.02
C PHE A 11 -10.89 -26.19 -8.64
N THR A 12 -11.12 -24.93 -9.01
CA THR A 12 -10.06 -24.06 -9.54
C THR A 12 -9.08 -23.62 -8.45
N LEU A 13 -9.56 -23.30 -7.25
CA LEU A 13 -8.74 -22.79 -6.14
C LEU A 13 -7.91 -23.90 -5.46
N GLN A 14 -8.42 -25.13 -5.46
CA GLN A 14 -7.74 -26.30 -4.89
C GLN A 14 -7.67 -27.42 -5.94
N PRO A 15 -6.76 -27.32 -6.93
CA PRO A 15 -6.66 -28.31 -8.01
C PRO A 15 -6.13 -29.67 -7.51
N GLY A 16 -6.32 -30.71 -8.33
CA GLY A 16 -5.82 -32.08 -8.09
C GLY A 16 -6.78 -32.99 -7.33
N TYR A 17 -6.44 -34.28 -7.22
CA TYR A 17 -7.32 -35.31 -6.65
C TYR A 17 -6.69 -36.11 -5.51
N SER A 18 -5.54 -35.68 -4.99
CA SER A 18 -4.92 -36.30 -3.82
C SER A 18 -5.81 -36.16 -2.58
N LEU A 19 -5.65 -37.04 -1.58
CA LEU A 19 -6.39 -36.95 -0.31
C LEU A 19 -6.22 -35.56 0.35
N ARG A 20 -5.01 -34.99 0.25
CA ARG A 20 -4.74 -33.62 0.71
C ARG A 20 -5.54 -32.58 -0.07
N ALA A 21 -5.59 -32.69 -1.40
CA ALA A 21 -6.36 -31.78 -2.26
C ALA A 21 -7.87 -31.91 -2.01
N LEU A 22 -8.38 -33.13 -1.79
CA LEU A 22 -9.78 -33.37 -1.44
C LEU A 22 -10.13 -32.78 -0.07
N ASN A 23 -9.27 -32.97 0.94
CA ASN A 23 -9.44 -32.34 2.25
C ASN A 23 -9.42 -30.80 2.15
N ASN A 24 -8.53 -30.23 1.34
CA ASN A 24 -8.50 -28.79 1.10
C ASN A 24 -9.78 -28.26 0.42
N LYS A 25 -10.33 -28.99 -0.57
CA LYS A 25 -11.62 -28.66 -1.19
C LYS A 25 -12.76 -28.71 -0.18
N TYR A 26 -12.81 -29.77 0.64
CA TYR A 26 -13.81 -29.92 1.69
C TYR A 26 -13.75 -28.76 2.69
N ARG A 27 -12.55 -28.41 3.16
CA ARG A 27 -12.34 -27.26 4.05
C ARG A 27 -12.78 -25.94 3.41
N LEU A 28 -12.46 -25.73 2.13
CA LEU A 28 -12.93 -24.54 1.40
C LEU A 28 -14.45 -24.50 1.30
N ALA A 29 -15.09 -25.62 0.94
CA ALA A 29 -16.55 -25.71 0.85
C ALA A 29 -17.23 -25.44 2.21
N LEU A 30 -16.69 -25.98 3.30
CA LEU A 30 -17.16 -25.69 4.65
C LEU A 30 -17.02 -24.20 5.01
N GLN A 31 -15.88 -23.58 4.69
CA GLN A 31 -15.68 -22.15 4.96
C GLN A 31 -16.62 -21.28 4.13
N ILE A 32 -16.85 -21.63 2.86
CA ILE A 32 -17.85 -20.97 2.00
C ILE A 32 -19.26 -21.09 2.60
N ALA A 33 -19.64 -22.28 3.09
CA ALA A 33 -20.95 -22.48 3.71
C ALA A 33 -21.08 -21.68 5.02
N ARG A 34 -20.03 -21.67 5.85
CA ARG A 34 -20.00 -20.96 7.12
C ARG A 34 -20.05 -19.43 6.95
N GLN A 35 -19.33 -18.91 5.96
CA GLN A 35 -19.21 -17.47 5.65
C GLN A 35 -20.15 -17.07 4.51
N TRP A 36 -21.23 -17.83 4.27
CA TRP A 36 -22.12 -17.61 3.14
C TRP A 36 -22.78 -16.23 3.16
N PRO A 37 -23.29 -15.71 4.29
CA PRO A 37 -23.88 -14.38 4.32
C PRO A 37 -22.90 -13.29 3.86
N GLU A 38 -21.67 -13.31 4.38
CA GLU A 38 -20.63 -12.34 4.06
C GLU A 38 -20.12 -12.50 2.63
N LEU A 39 -19.93 -13.74 2.17
CA LEU A 39 -19.53 -14.02 0.79
C LEU A 39 -20.61 -13.61 -0.21
N ASN A 40 -21.89 -13.84 0.11
CA ASN A 40 -22.98 -13.43 -0.76
C ASN A 40 -23.09 -11.90 -0.84
N ALA A 41 -22.98 -11.19 0.29
CA ALA A 41 -22.92 -9.73 0.33
C ALA A 41 -21.73 -9.20 -0.48
N PHE A 42 -20.56 -9.81 -0.31
CA PHE A 42 -19.37 -9.51 -1.11
C PHE A 42 -19.63 -9.68 -2.62
N LEU A 43 -20.17 -10.82 -3.06
CA LEU A 43 -20.44 -11.07 -4.48
C LEU A 43 -21.46 -10.09 -5.07
N GLN A 44 -22.46 -9.68 -4.30
CA GLN A 44 -23.42 -8.64 -4.71
C GLN A 44 -22.72 -7.30 -4.91
N ARG A 45 -21.91 -6.86 -3.95
CA ARG A 45 -21.09 -5.64 -4.04
C ARG A 45 -20.15 -5.65 -5.25
N MET A 46 -19.43 -6.76 -5.43
CA MET A 46 -18.53 -6.95 -6.56
C MET A 46 -19.27 -6.91 -7.91
N THR A 47 -20.44 -7.54 -7.98
CA THR A 47 -21.27 -7.50 -9.20
C THR A 47 -21.80 -6.10 -9.48
N ALA A 48 -22.17 -5.34 -8.43
CA ALA A 48 -22.64 -3.96 -8.58
C ALA A 48 -21.51 -3.03 -9.04
N ALA A 49 -20.30 -3.17 -8.49
CA ALA A 49 -19.16 -2.32 -8.81
C ALA A 49 -18.53 -2.63 -10.18
N LEU A 50 -18.39 -3.91 -10.53
CA LEU A 50 -17.63 -4.35 -11.71
C LEU A 50 -18.51 -4.88 -12.86
N GLY A 51 -19.80 -5.11 -12.61
CA GLY A 51 -20.64 -5.89 -13.50
C GLY A 51 -20.24 -7.37 -13.58
N GLN A 52 -21.04 -8.17 -14.28
CA GLN A 52 -20.77 -9.60 -14.42
C GLN A 52 -19.49 -9.90 -15.21
N GLN A 53 -19.23 -9.13 -16.28
CA GLN A 53 -18.03 -9.30 -17.09
C GLN A 53 -16.76 -8.91 -16.32
N GLY A 54 -16.82 -7.82 -15.53
CA GLY A 54 -15.68 -7.41 -14.72
C GLY A 54 -15.35 -8.44 -13.63
N LEU A 55 -16.37 -9.00 -12.97
CA LEU A 55 -16.17 -10.07 -12.00
C LEU A 55 -15.61 -11.36 -12.64
N GLN A 56 -16.02 -11.69 -13.86
CA GLN A 56 -15.44 -12.82 -14.61
C GLN A 56 -13.96 -12.57 -14.93
N ARG A 57 -13.59 -11.36 -15.36
CA ARG A 57 -12.19 -10.97 -15.63
C ARG A 57 -11.32 -10.99 -14.38
N LEU A 58 -11.87 -10.55 -13.25
CA LEU A 58 -11.21 -10.61 -11.94
C LEU A 58 -10.86 -12.05 -11.54
N GLY A 59 -11.66 -13.01 -11.99
CA GLY A 59 -11.44 -14.43 -11.74
C GLY A 59 -11.82 -14.88 -10.32
N VAL A 60 -11.52 -16.14 -10.02
CA VAL A 60 -12.00 -16.80 -8.80
C VAL A 60 -11.12 -16.59 -7.57
N ASP A 61 -9.94 -15.97 -7.72
CA ASP A 61 -9.04 -15.69 -6.59
C ASP A 61 -9.72 -14.83 -5.51
N CYS A 62 -10.63 -13.95 -5.92
CA CYS A 62 -11.40 -13.10 -5.01
C CYS A 62 -12.32 -13.91 -4.07
N ILE A 63 -12.68 -15.15 -4.43
CA ILE A 63 -13.44 -16.07 -3.55
C ILE A 63 -12.48 -16.79 -2.59
N GLY A 64 -11.24 -17.05 -3.02
CA GLY A 64 -10.24 -17.75 -2.20
C GLY A 64 -9.86 -17.03 -0.92
N VAL A 65 -10.10 -15.71 -0.83
CA VAL A 65 -9.88 -14.89 0.37
C VAL A 65 -10.73 -15.35 1.56
N VAL A 66 -11.80 -16.13 1.34
CA VAL A 66 -12.56 -16.80 2.41
C VAL A 66 -11.68 -17.81 3.16
N GLN A 67 -10.77 -18.48 2.45
CA GLN A 67 -9.97 -19.58 3.00
C GLN A 67 -8.56 -19.15 3.42
N TRP A 68 -7.87 -18.33 2.63
CA TRP A 68 -6.49 -17.96 2.89
C TRP A 68 -6.38 -16.56 3.54
N PRO A 69 -5.33 -16.32 4.36
CA PRO A 69 -5.08 -15.00 4.93
C PRO A 69 -4.84 -13.96 3.82
N TYR A 70 -5.18 -12.71 4.11
CA TYR A 70 -5.06 -11.59 3.17
C TYR A 70 -4.71 -10.31 3.94
N LEU A 71 -3.69 -9.58 3.47
CA LEU A 71 -3.02 -8.44 4.12
C LEU A 71 -2.41 -8.77 5.49
N SER A 72 -3.25 -9.12 6.47
CA SER A 72 -2.86 -9.56 7.82
C SER A 72 -3.23 -11.02 8.03
N LYS A 73 -2.39 -11.75 8.78
CA LYS A 73 -2.71 -13.10 9.26
C LYS A 73 -3.83 -13.10 10.32
N CYS A 74 -4.06 -11.97 10.99
CA CYS A 74 -5.03 -11.88 12.09
C CYS A 74 -6.43 -11.52 11.58
N TRP A 75 -6.59 -11.29 10.27
CA TRP A 75 -7.88 -10.93 9.71
C TRP A 75 -8.76 -12.13 9.43
N GLU A 76 -9.99 -12.04 9.91
CA GLU A 76 -11.02 -13.04 9.67
C GLU A 76 -11.68 -12.85 8.29
N ALA A 77 -12.42 -13.85 7.83
CA ALA A 77 -13.01 -13.85 6.48
C ALA A 77 -13.87 -12.60 6.21
N PRO A 78 -14.71 -12.11 7.15
CA PRO A 78 -15.49 -10.91 6.93
C PRO A 78 -14.63 -9.67 6.65
N GLN A 79 -13.54 -9.48 7.41
CA GLN A 79 -12.63 -8.34 7.23
C GLN A 79 -11.90 -8.40 5.88
N ARG A 80 -11.48 -9.60 5.48
CA ARG A 80 -10.82 -9.84 4.18
C ARG A 80 -11.77 -9.53 3.02
N LEU A 81 -13.00 -10.02 3.09
CA LEU A 81 -14.04 -9.76 2.08
C LEU A 81 -14.39 -8.27 2.01
N GLU A 82 -14.53 -7.60 3.15
CA GLU A 82 -14.83 -6.16 3.23
C GLU A 82 -13.76 -5.34 2.49
N VAL A 83 -12.49 -5.55 2.82
CA VAL A 83 -11.39 -4.78 2.22
C VAL A 83 -11.28 -5.02 0.72
N VAL A 84 -11.46 -6.26 0.27
CA VAL A 84 -11.43 -6.58 -1.18
C VAL A 84 -12.61 -5.93 -1.90
N ALA A 85 -13.83 -6.00 -1.35
CA ALA A 85 -14.99 -5.34 -1.97
C ALA A 85 -14.80 -3.82 -2.01
N SER A 86 -14.41 -3.23 -0.88
CA SER A 86 -14.18 -1.79 -0.77
C SER A 86 -13.10 -1.31 -1.75
N HIS A 87 -12.03 -2.08 -1.94
CA HIS A 87 -10.99 -1.78 -2.92
C HIS A 87 -11.58 -1.60 -4.32
N PHE A 88 -12.35 -2.58 -4.80
CA PHE A 88 -12.90 -2.53 -6.15
C PHE A 88 -14.02 -1.51 -6.30
N GLU A 89 -14.82 -1.27 -5.25
CA GLU A 89 -15.81 -0.18 -5.24
C GLU A 89 -15.14 1.20 -5.35
N VAL A 90 -14.04 1.41 -4.61
CA VAL A 90 -13.27 2.66 -4.67
C VAL A 90 -12.66 2.85 -6.06
N LEU A 91 -12.01 1.81 -6.61
CA LEU A 91 -11.41 1.94 -7.94
C LEU A 91 -12.46 2.12 -9.03
N ALA A 92 -13.52 1.31 -9.06
CA ALA A 92 -14.55 1.42 -10.09
C ALA A 92 -15.33 2.76 -10.01
N GLY A 93 -15.58 3.26 -8.81
CA GLY A 93 -16.39 4.46 -8.61
C GLY A 93 -15.62 5.78 -8.64
N GLN A 94 -14.39 5.82 -8.13
CA GLN A 94 -13.62 7.06 -7.95
C GLN A 94 -12.35 7.10 -8.79
N PHE A 95 -11.69 5.97 -9.01
CA PHE A 95 -10.37 5.92 -9.68
C PHE A 95 -10.31 4.87 -10.79
N PRO A 96 -11.19 4.93 -11.81
CA PRO A 96 -11.30 3.87 -12.83
C PRO A 96 -10.03 3.71 -13.66
N ALA A 97 -9.19 4.75 -13.76
CA ALA A 97 -7.88 4.68 -14.41
C ALA A 97 -6.91 3.69 -13.73
N LEU A 98 -7.13 3.36 -12.46
CA LEU A 98 -6.33 2.39 -11.69
C LEU A 98 -6.98 1.01 -11.61
N LEU A 99 -8.18 0.83 -12.17
CA LEU A 99 -8.91 -0.42 -12.10
C LEU A 99 -8.29 -1.45 -13.07
N LEU A 100 -7.43 -2.31 -12.51
CA LEU A 100 -6.89 -3.48 -13.20
C LEU A 100 -7.70 -4.71 -12.79
N LEU A 101 -8.19 -5.49 -13.74
CA LEU A 101 -8.99 -6.69 -13.46
C LEU A 101 -8.22 -7.98 -13.76
N GLY A 102 -7.63 -8.06 -14.95
CA GLY A 102 -6.80 -9.17 -15.41
C GLY A 102 -5.43 -9.21 -14.74
N ARG A 103 -4.83 -10.40 -14.71
CA ARG A 103 -3.48 -10.64 -14.17
C ARG A 103 -2.37 -10.24 -15.14
N ASP A 104 -2.73 -10.10 -16.42
CA ASP A 104 -1.93 -9.65 -17.56
C ASP A 104 -2.00 -8.13 -17.77
N GLU A 105 -2.92 -7.44 -17.09
CA GLU A 105 -3.05 -6.00 -17.15
C GLU A 105 -1.98 -5.31 -16.31
N SER A 106 -1.47 -4.20 -16.84
CA SER A 106 -0.55 -3.31 -16.13
C SER A 106 -0.73 -1.87 -16.61
N LEU A 107 -0.33 -0.93 -15.75
CA LEU A 107 -0.34 0.50 -16.02
C LEU A 107 1.04 1.07 -15.69
N THR A 108 1.75 1.57 -16.70
CA THR A 108 2.98 2.34 -16.48
C THR A 108 2.61 3.71 -15.93
N LEU A 109 3.06 4.00 -14.70
CA LEU A 109 2.78 5.26 -14.02
C LEU A 109 3.86 6.32 -14.28
N CYS A 110 5.11 5.90 -14.44
CA CYS A 110 6.23 6.82 -14.61
C CYS A 110 7.41 6.13 -15.32
N GLU A 111 7.87 6.72 -16.41
CA GLU A 111 9.17 6.38 -17.01
C GLU A 111 10.28 7.09 -16.23
N LEU A 112 11.32 6.34 -15.83
CA LEU A 112 12.47 6.83 -15.07
C LEU A 112 13.77 6.74 -15.89
N SER A 113 13.67 6.51 -17.20
CA SER A 113 14.81 6.32 -18.11
C SER A 113 15.76 7.53 -18.17
N SER A 114 15.30 8.74 -17.80
CA SER A 114 16.15 9.93 -17.65
C SER A 114 17.07 9.88 -16.43
N HIS A 115 16.72 9.09 -15.40
CA HIS A 115 17.49 8.93 -14.17
C HIS A 115 18.32 7.64 -14.20
N SER A 116 17.71 6.53 -14.63
CA SER A 116 18.38 5.25 -14.82
C SER A 116 17.79 4.52 -16.03
N PRO A 117 18.60 4.11 -17.02
CA PRO A 117 18.12 3.47 -18.23
C PRO A 117 17.22 2.25 -17.97
N GLY A 118 16.10 2.17 -18.69
CA GLY A 118 15.15 1.07 -18.61
C GLY A 118 14.33 1.02 -17.31
N CYS A 119 14.48 2.01 -16.43
CA CYS A 119 13.72 2.06 -15.19
C CYS A 119 12.32 2.64 -15.39
N ARG A 120 11.32 2.02 -14.77
CA ARG A 120 9.93 2.50 -14.79
C ARG A 120 9.14 2.06 -13.55
N LEU A 121 8.15 2.87 -13.19
CA LEU A 121 7.14 2.54 -12.19
C LEU A 121 5.91 1.96 -12.88
N VAL A 122 5.49 0.77 -12.44
CA VAL A 122 4.37 0.04 -13.02
C VAL A 122 3.44 -0.44 -11.92
N LEU A 123 2.14 -0.22 -12.12
CA LEU A 123 1.07 -0.78 -11.33
C LEU A 123 0.56 -2.05 -12.03
N ASP A 124 0.52 -3.18 -11.33
CA ASP A 124 0.02 -4.45 -11.85
C ASP A 124 -0.70 -5.28 -10.76
N ARG A 125 -1.19 -6.48 -11.12
CA ARG A 125 -1.89 -7.40 -10.19
C ARG A 125 -1.37 -8.84 -10.25
N PRO A 126 -0.06 -9.08 -10.07
CA PRO A 126 0.55 -10.37 -10.26
C PRO A 126 0.02 -11.43 -9.28
N ILE A 127 -0.09 -12.67 -9.76
CA ILE A 127 -0.66 -13.78 -9.00
C ILE A 127 0.09 -14.08 -7.69
N TRP A 128 1.40 -13.81 -7.62
CA TRP A 128 2.22 -14.08 -6.43
C TRP A 128 2.05 -13.06 -5.31
N PHE A 129 1.37 -11.93 -5.53
CA PHE A 129 1.00 -10.95 -4.50
C PHE A 129 -0.49 -10.99 -4.14
N LYS A 130 -1.23 -12.00 -4.61
CA LYS A 130 -2.70 -12.07 -4.46
C LYS A 130 -3.21 -12.13 -3.02
N ARG A 131 -2.32 -12.26 -2.03
CA ARG A 131 -2.65 -12.29 -0.59
C ARG A 131 -2.13 -11.07 0.15
N GLU A 132 -1.37 -10.22 -0.52
CA GLU A 132 -0.67 -9.08 0.06
C GLU A 132 -1.23 -7.75 -0.41
N GLY A 133 -2.05 -7.76 -1.45
CA GLY A 133 -2.79 -6.59 -1.92
C GLY A 133 -3.49 -6.88 -3.24
N GLU A 134 -4.45 -6.02 -3.60
CA GLU A 134 -5.09 -6.09 -4.90
C GLU A 134 -4.26 -5.42 -5.99
N LEU A 135 -3.51 -4.36 -5.66
CA LEU A 135 -2.59 -3.69 -6.58
C LEU A 135 -1.16 -3.81 -6.09
N VAL A 136 -0.20 -3.83 -7.02
CA VAL A 136 1.23 -3.82 -6.71
C VAL A 136 1.90 -2.69 -7.47
N LEU A 137 2.54 -1.79 -6.73
CA LEU A 137 3.43 -0.79 -7.29
C LEU A 137 4.84 -1.39 -7.39
N ASN A 138 5.39 -1.40 -8.60
CA ASN A 138 6.69 -2.01 -8.89
C ASN A 138 7.66 -0.99 -9.47
N LEU A 139 8.92 -1.15 -9.11
CA LEU A 139 10.04 -0.56 -9.83
C LEU A 139 10.66 -1.65 -10.70
N PHE A 140 10.62 -1.45 -12.01
CA PHE A 140 11.32 -2.29 -12.97
C PHE A 140 12.61 -1.63 -13.43
N GLN A 141 13.61 -2.45 -13.76
CA GLN A 141 14.75 -2.10 -14.61
C GLN A 141 14.75 -3.10 -15.77
N SER A 142 14.42 -2.65 -16.98
CA SER A 142 14.11 -3.53 -18.11
C SER A 142 13.01 -4.53 -17.71
N ASP A 143 13.25 -5.85 -17.76
CA ASP A 143 12.26 -6.86 -17.34
C ASP A 143 12.42 -7.29 -15.88
N LEU A 144 13.46 -6.80 -15.20
CA LEU A 144 13.72 -7.14 -13.81
C LEU A 144 12.86 -6.29 -12.87
N ARG A 145 12.05 -6.97 -12.05
CA ARG A 145 11.34 -6.37 -10.92
C ARG A 145 12.29 -6.17 -9.75
N VAL A 146 12.72 -4.93 -9.52
CA VAL A 146 13.73 -4.57 -8.52
C VAL A 146 13.13 -4.45 -7.12
N ALA A 147 11.93 -3.87 -7.04
CA ALA A 147 11.20 -3.71 -5.80
C ALA A 147 9.68 -3.70 -6.06
N SER A 148 8.92 -4.08 -5.04
CA SER A 148 7.46 -4.15 -5.09
C SER A 148 6.82 -3.74 -3.76
N LEU A 149 5.69 -3.05 -3.85
CA LEU A 149 4.78 -2.75 -2.75
C LEU A 149 3.37 -3.22 -3.10
N ALA A 150 2.85 -4.21 -2.39
CA ALA A 150 1.48 -4.69 -2.57
C ALA A 150 0.55 -3.97 -1.58
N PHE A 151 -0.58 -3.47 -2.08
CA PHE A 151 -1.51 -2.70 -1.28
C PHE A 151 -2.97 -2.84 -1.72
N SER A 152 -3.87 -2.44 -0.82
CA SER A 152 -5.31 -2.31 -1.08
C SER A 152 -5.90 -1.07 -0.44
N LEU A 153 -6.88 -0.46 -1.11
CA LEU A 153 -7.70 0.61 -0.59
C LEU A 153 -8.91 0.05 0.15
N CYS A 154 -9.34 0.72 1.21
CA CYS A 154 -10.58 0.40 1.91
C CYS A 154 -11.17 1.68 2.50
N ARG A 155 -12.47 1.91 2.32
CA ARG A 155 -13.18 2.91 3.12
C ARG A 155 -13.51 2.33 4.48
N SER A 156 -13.11 3.04 5.54
CA SER A 156 -13.39 2.69 6.93
C SER A 156 -13.86 3.95 7.64
N GLN A 157 -15.02 3.89 8.31
CA GLN A 157 -15.60 5.03 9.03
C GLN A 157 -15.72 6.32 8.20
N GLY A 158 -15.97 6.19 6.89
CA GLY A 158 -16.09 7.32 5.96
C GLY A 158 -14.77 7.79 5.35
N GLU A 159 -13.63 7.42 5.92
CA GLU A 159 -12.31 7.80 5.45
C GLU A 159 -11.74 6.73 4.50
N LEU A 160 -10.91 7.15 3.54
CA LEU A 160 -10.19 6.23 2.66
C LEU A 160 -8.85 5.85 3.30
N CYS A 161 -8.64 4.56 3.50
CA CYS A 161 -7.40 4.00 4.05
C CYS A 161 -6.67 3.18 2.97
N LEU A 162 -5.33 3.15 3.05
CA LEU A 162 -4.49 2.30 2.20
C LEU A 162 -3.70 1.34 3.10
N PHE A 163 -3.86 0.04 2.85
CA PHE A 163 -3.19 -1.04 3.58
C PHE A 163 -2.10 -1.66 2.71
N ILE A 164 -0.85 -1.64 3.20
CA ILE A 164 0.31 -2.28 2.57
C ILE A 164 0.50 -3.66 3.20
N GLY A 165 0.36 -4.72 2.41
CA GLY A 165 0.58 -6.10 2.87
C GLY A 165 1.96 -6.67 2.54
N ALA A 166 2.70 -6.03 1.63
CA ALA A 166 4.07 -6.44 1.36
C ALA A 166 4.97 -5.31 0.88
N VAL A 167 6.23 -5.40 1.30
CA VAL A 167 7.39 -4.81 0.66
C VAL A 167 8.37 -5.91 0.31
N GLN A 168 8.80 -5.95 -0.95
CA GLN A 168 9.74 -6.96 -1.44
C GLN A 168 10.78 -6.32 -2.37
N GLY A 169 11.94 -6.96 -2.43
CA GLY A 169 12.99 -6.63 -3.40
C GLY A 169 13.07 -7.66 -4.53
N ILE A 170 14.19 -7.66 -5.24
CA ILE A 170 14.57 -8.66 -6.24
C ILE A 170 14.31 -10.08 -5.72
N HIS A 171 13.72 -10.91 -6.59
CA HIS A 171 13.34 -12.27 -6.24
C HIS A 171 14.56 -13.19 -6.02
N LYS A 172 14.36 -14.31 -5.31
CA LYS A 172 15.42 -15.24 -4.90
C LYS A 172 16.14 -15.99 -6.03
N GLY A 173 15.71 -15.89 -7.30
CA GLY A 173 16.40 -16.55 -8.42
C GLY A 173 17.55 -15.75 -9.00
N ILE A 174 17.78 -14.53 -8.51
CA ILE A 174 19.02 -13.78 -8.72
C ILE A 174 19.87 -13.93 -7.47
N ASP A 175 21.15 -14.20 -7.66
CA ASP A 175 22.08 -14.35 -6.54
C ASP A 175 22.23 -13.03 -5.75
N SER A 176 22.69 -13.16 -4.51
CA SER A 176 22.77 -12.03 -3.59
C SER A 176 23.77 -10.97 -4.04
N GLU A 177 24.88 -11.35 -4.69
CA GLU A 177 25.92 -10.41 -5.09
C GLU A 177 25.44 -9.54 -6.26
N THR A 178 24.83 -10.16 -7.27
CA THR A 178 24.19 -9.47 -8.39
C THR A 178 23.07 -8.53 -7.89
N SER A 179 22.23 -9.02 -6.97
CA SER A 179 21.18 -8.20 -6.37
C SER A 179 21.73 -6.97 -5.65
N LEU A 180 22.80 -7.14 -4.86
CA LEU A 180 23.47 -6.03 -4.16
C LEU A 180 24.12 -5.04 -5.12
N ALA A 181 24.71 -5.52 -6.22
CA ALA A 181 25.26 -4.65 -7.26
C ALA A 181 24.18 -3.78 -7.89
N ILE A 182 23.06 -4.40 -8.31
CA ILE A 182 21.91 -3.67 -8.87
C ILE A 182 21.37 -2.63 -7.88
N TYR A 183 21.19 -2.99 -6.61
CA TYR A 183 20.73 -2.03 -5.61
C TYR A 183 21.71 -0.87 -5.42
N ARG A 184 23.02 -1.13 -5.40
CA ARG A 184 24.04 -0.09 -5.24
C ARG A 184 24.01 0.88 -6.42
N ASP A 185 23.94 0.35 -7.64
CA ASP A 185 23.98 1.15 -8.86
C ASP A 185 22.70 1.99 -8.97
N LEU A 186 21.52 1.40 -8.78
CA LEU A 186 20.26 2.15 -8.74
C LEU A 186 20.20 3.16 -7.59
N THR A 187 20.77 2.84 -6.43
CA THR A 187 20.84 3.80 -5.31
C THR A 187 21.71 4.99 -5.70
N LYS A 188 22.79 4.79 -6.46
CA LYS A 188 23.62 5.89 -6.97
C LYS A 188 22.84 6.72 -7.99
N ASP A 189 22.18 6.08 -8.95
CA ASP A 189 21.42 6.74 -10.01
C ASP A 189 20.22 7.53 -9.46
N PHE A 190 19.61 7.05 -8.37
CA PHE A 190 18.56 7.75 -7.63
C PHE A 190 19.11 8.66 -6.52
N GLU A 191 20.30 9.21 -6.69
CA GLU A 191 20.89 10.24 -5.80
C GLU A 191 20.92 9.80 -4.32
N GLY A 192 21.33 8.56 -4.10
CA GLY A 192 21.42 7.90 -2.81
C GLY A 192 20.08 7.42 -2.23
N LEU A 193 18.98 7.45 -2.99
CA LEU A 193 17.68 6.92 -2.57
C LEU A 193 17.57 5.44 -2.95
N ARG A 194 17.33 4.56 -1.97
CA ARG A 194 17.20 3.13 -2.24
C ARG A 194 15.94 2.85 -3.07
N PRO A 195 15.94 1.87 -3.99
CA PRO A 195 14.76 1.47 -4.78
C PRO A 195 13.46 1.28 -3.98
N ARG A 196 13.53 0.62 -2.80
CA ARG A 196 12.36 0.46 -1.92
C ARG A 196 11.87 1.77 -1.33
N SER A 197 12.81 2.65 -0.95
CA SER A 197 12.49 3.97 -0.42
C SER A 197 11.82 4.85 -1.47
N LEU A 198 12.27 4.77 -2.73
CA LEU A 198 11.59 5.42 -3.86
C LEU A 198 10.14 4.94 -3.99
N LEU A 199 9.90 3.61 -3.92
CA LEU A 199 8.53 3.08 -3.98
C LEU A 199 7.65 3.54 -2.83
N ILE A 200 8.18 3.61 -1.61
CA ILE A 200 7.41 4.07 -0.44
C ILE A 200 7.02 5.54 -0.62
N GLU A 201 7.94 6.39 -1.07
CA GLU A 201 7.65 7.80 -1.32
C GLU A 201 6.68 8.00 -2.50
N ALA A 202 6.83 7.21 -3.57
CA ALA A 202 5.88 7.17 -4.68
C ALA A 202 4.48 6.73 -4.22
N LEU A 203 4.37 5.72 -3.36
CA LEU A 203 3.10 5.26 -2.81
C LEU A 203 2.47 6.30 -1.89
N LYS A 204 3.27 7.02 -1.08
CA LYS A 204 2.76 8.16 -0.29
C LYS A 204 2.21 9.26 -1.19
N CYS A 205 2.87 9.57 -2.31
CA CYS A 205 2.36 10.51 -3.30
C CYS A 205 1.04 10.05 -3.93
N LEU A 206 0.98 8.78 -4.32
CA LEU A 206 -0.25 8.16 -4.83
C LEU A 206 -1.37 8.26 -3.78
N ALA A 207 -1.11 7.86 -2.53
CA ALA A 207 -2.07 7.92 -1.44
C ALA A 207 -2.63 9.34 -1.22
N ARG A 208 -1.77 10.37 -1.18
CA ARG A 208 -2.22 11.78 -1.08
C ARG A 208 -3.10 12.18 -2.25
N THR A 209 -2.72 11.79 -3.47
CA THR A 209 -3.48 12.12 -4.69
C THR A 209 -4.85 11.44 -4.73
N LEU A 210 -4.97 10.26 -4.13
CA LEU A 210 -6.22 9.52 -3.98
C LEU A 210 -7.07 9.99 -2.78
N GLY A 211 -6.62 10.99 -2.01
CA GLY A 211 -7.33 11.43 -0.80
C GLY A 211 -7.36 10.39 0.32
N VAL A 212 -6.33 9.53 0.39
CA VAL A 212 -6.16 8.59 1.51
C VAL A 212 -5.89 9.39 2.78
N ALA A 213 -6.65 9.11 3.83
CA ALA A 213 -6.49 9.69 5.16
C ALA A 213 -5.44 8.94 5.99
N HIS A 214 -5.38 7.60 5.86
CA HIS A 214 -4.48 6.77 6.65
C HIS A 214 -3.73 5.74 5.81
N LEU A 215 -2.43 5.64 6.04
CA LEU A 215 -1.53 4.69 5.39
C LEU A 215 -1.05 3.66 6.42
N TYR A 216 -1.52 2.42 6.29
CA TYR A 216 -1.21 1.33 7.22
C TYR A 216 -0.26 0.33 6.57
N ALA A 217 0.79 -0.09 7.28
CA ALA A 217 1.76 -1.07 6.79
C ALA A 217 1.85 -2.27 7.72
N VAL A 218 1.65 -3.48 7.18
CA VAL A 218 1.54 -4.68 8.02
C VAL A 218 2.85 -4.93 8.78
N SER A 219 2.74 -5.21 10.07
CA SER A 219 3.87 -5.63 10.89
C SER A 219 4.43 -6.97 10.42
N ASP A 220 5.72 -7.20 10.67
CA ASP A 220 6.40 -8.43 10.29
C ASP A 220 5.75 -9.65 10.96
N ALA A 221 5.33 -9.49 12.22
CA ALA A 221 4.65 -10.51 13.00
C ALA A 221 3.27 -10.89 12.41
N CYS A 222 2.57 -9.96 11.77
CA CYS A 222 1.23 -10.17 11.22
C CYS A 222 1.21 -10.46 9.72
N ARG A 223 2.36 -10.67 9.08
CA ARG A 223 2.44 -11.07 7.66
C ARG A 223 1.65 -12.34 7.39
N HIS A 224 0.92 -12.36 6.27
CA HIS A 224 0.05 -13.47 5.88
C HIS A 224 0.77 -14.84 5.84
N HIS A 225 2.06 -14.90 5.46
CA HIS A 225 2.86 -16.14 5.42
C HIS A 225 2.98 -16.83 6.80
N ARG A 226 2.84 -16.09 7.90
CA ARG A 226 2.90 -16.62 9.26
C ARG A 226 1.57 -17.25 9.72
N HIS A 227 0.55 -17.26 8.87
CA HIS A 227 -0.74 -17.89 9.17
C HIS A 227 -0.66 -19.42 9.05
N ALA A 228 -1.37 -20.13 9.92
CA ALA A 228 -1.41 -21.60 9.97
C ALA A 228 -1.90 -22.26 8.66
N TYR A 229 -2.56 -21.52 7.78
CA TYR A 229 -2.92 -21.96 6.42
C TYR A 229 -1.70 -22.51 5.64
N PHE A 230 -0.51 -21.97 5.88
CA PHE A 230 0.73 -22.40 5.21
C PHE A 230 1.46 -23.56 5.91
N GLY A 231 0.94 -24.02 7.06
CA GLY A 231 1.59 -24.96 7.96
C GLY A 231 2.59 -24.29 8.91
N ASN A 232 2.92 -24.98 10.00
CA ASN A 232 3.82 -24.47 11.04
C ASN A 232 5.31 -24.59 10.68
N ASP A 233 5.66 -25.36 9.65
CA ASP A 233 7.06 -25.67 9.27
C ASP A 233 7.72 -24.60 8.39
N LYS A 234 7.09 -23.43 8.19
CA LYS A 234 7.56 -22.40 7.25
C LYS A 234 7.81 -21.05 7.89
N GLY A 235 8.28 -21.04 9.14
CA GLY A 235 9.11 -19.95 9.64
C GLY A 235 10.48 -19.94 8.96
N HIS A 236 10.53 -19.98 7.62
CA HIS A 236 11.77 -19.75 6.90
C HIS A 236 12.28 -18.35 7.26
N ASP A 237 13.59 -18.17 7.33
CA ASP A 237 14.24 -16.87 7.36
C ASP A 237 13.70 -16.00 6.22
N LEU A 238 12.69 -15.19 6.55
CA LEU A 238 12.18 -14.18 5.66
C LEU A 238 13.24 -13.09 5.63
N ALA A 239 13.87 -12.91 4.47
CA ALA A 239 15.06 -12.07 4.31
C ALA A 239 14.88 -10.59 4.67
N ALA A 240 13.65 -10.13 4.91
CA ALA A 240 13.35 -8.74 5.23
C ALA A 240 12.42 -8.67 6.44
N ASN A 241 12.86 -7.95 7.48
CA ASN A 241 12.06 -7.53 8.63
C ASN A 241 11.27 -6.28 8.24
N TYR A 242 9.95 -6.41 8.17
CA TYR A 242 9.06 -5.30 7.76
C TYR A 242 9.09 -4.14 8.76
N ASP A 243 9.15 -4.42 10.06
CA ASP A 243 9.09 -3.40 11.11
C ASP A 243 10.28 -2.44 11.00
N VAL A 244 11.49 -2.97 10.76
CA VAL A 244 12.68 -2.14 10.54
C VAL A 244 12.49 -1.21 9.35
N ILE A 245 11.94 -1.72 8.24
CA ILE A 245 11.69 -0.92 7.03
C ILE A 245 10.67 0.18 7.34
N TRP A 246 9.57 -0.14 8.03
CA TRP A 246 8.54 0.85 8.36
C TRP A 246 9.08 1.93 9.30
N LEU A 247 9.81 1.54 10.35
CA LEU A 247 10.43 2.46 11.29
C LEU A 247 11.45 3.39 10.61
N GLU A 248 12.27 2.89 9.68
CA GLU A 248 13.18 3.71 8.85
C GLU A 248 12.43 4.78 8.04
N HIS A 249 11.16 4.51 7.71
CA HIS A 249 10.28 5.37 6.93
C HIS A 249 9.31 6.21 7.79
N GLY A 250 9.58 6.30 9.10
CA GLY A 250 8.87 7.16 10.04
C GLY A 250 7.57 6.57 10.56
N ALA A 251 7.39 5.25 10.45
CA ALA A 251 6.17 4.63 10.93
C ALA A 251 6.05 4.65 12.47
N THR A 252 4.84 4.78 12.96
CA THR A 252 4.50 4.70 14.38
C THR A 252 3.51 3.56 14.64
N ALA A 253 3.25 3.25 15.90
CA ALA A 253 2.14 2.37 16.25
C ALA A 253 0.82 2.92 15.68
N SER A 254 -0.06 2.04 15.22
CA SER A 254 -1.38 2.41 14.71
C SER A 254 -2.49 1.96 15.65
N SER A 255 -3.71 2.40 15.38
CA SER A 255 -4.94 1.90 16.04
C SER A 255 -5.22 0.43 15.71
N HIS A 256 -4.67 -0.09 14.61
CA HIS A 256 -4.74 -1.50 14.24
C HIS A 256 -3.48 -2.22 14.75
N ALA A 257 -3.62 -3.10 15.74
CA ALA A 257 -2.47 -3.81 16.34
C ALA A 257 -1.60 -4.58 15.33
N ASP A 258 -2.17 -4.97 14.18
CA ASP A 258 -1.46 -5.69 13.12
C ASP A 258 -0.59 -4.80 12.22
N PHE A 259 -0.78 -3.48 12.26
CA PHE A 259 -0.21 -2.53 11.31
C PHE A 259 0.51 -1.38 12.03
N PHE A 260 1.54 -0.87 11.37
CA PHE A 260 2.11 0.45 11.64
C PHE A 260 1.34 1.52 10.86
N ALA A 261 1.33 2.75 11.37
CA ALA A 261 0.87 3.92 10.65
C ALA A 261 2.07 4.62 10.02
N LEU A 262 2.05 4.81 8.70
CA LEU A 262 3.07 5.58 7.99
C LEU A 262 2.60 7.03 7.79
N PRO A 263 3.46 8.03 7.95
CA PRO A 263 3.10 9.40 7.66
C PRO A 263 2.87 9.58 6.15
N LEU A 264 1.76 10.23 5.80
CA LEU A 264 1.45 10.59 4.42
C LEU A 264 2.38 11.68 3.89
N ALA A 265 2.87 12.57 4.75
CA ALA A 265 3.84 13.58 4.36
C ALA A 265 5.17 12.93 3.92
N ALA A 266 5.78 13.49 2.87
CA ALA A 266 7.14 13.12 2.51
C ALA A 266 8.09 13.52 3.65
N VAL A 267 9.07 12.67 3.96
CA VAL A 267 10.07 12.98 4.99
C VAL A 267 11.04 14.00 4.41
N GLN A 268 10.79 15.29 4.65
CA GLN A 268 11.74 16.35 4.32
C GLN A 268 12.69 16.57 5.48
N ARG A 269 13.99 16.48 5.21
CA ARG A 269 15.04 16.88 6.16
C ARG A 269 15.37 18.34 5.90
N ALA A 270 15.45 19.15 6.95
CA ALA A 270 15.91 20.52 6.80
C ALA A 270 17.35 20.52 6.27
N GLU A 271 17.67 21.47 5.39
CA GLU A 271 18.99 21.53 4.74
C GLU A 271 20.14 21.67 5.76
N GLN A 272 19.87 22.32 6.88
CA GLN A 272 20.79 22.46 8.02
C GLN A 272 21.16 21.12 8.68
N ASP A 273 20.26 20.13 8.67
CA ASP A 273 20.48 18.79 9.25
C ASP A 273 21.23 17.88 8.28
N ILE A 274 21.44 18.32 7.04
CA ILE A 274 22.18 17.59 6.02
C ILE A 274 23.64 18.05 6.03
N PRO A 275 24.60 17.13 6.24
CA PRO A 275 26.02 17.47 6.16
C PRO A 275 26.36 18.18 4.85
N ALA A 276 27.14 19.27 4.90
CA ALA A 276 27.41 20.14 3.76
C ALA A 276 27.81 19.37 2.48
N LYS A 277 28.69 18.37 2.61
CA LYS A 277 29.15 17.51 1.51
C LYS A 277 28.05 16.67 0.83
N LYS A 278 26.89 16.49 1.46
CA LYS A 278 25.75 15.72 0.93
C LYS A 278 24.60 16.61 0.43
N ARG A 279 24.61 17.92 0.72
CA ARG A 279 23.49 18.83 0.37
C ARG A 279 23.17 18.85 -1.12
N ALA A 280 24.19 18.86 -1.99
CA ALA A 280 23.99 18.83 -3.44
C ALA A 280 23.26 17.55 -3.92
N MET A 281 23.64 16.39 -3.39
CA MET A 281 22.98 15.11 -3.69
C MET A 281 21.53 15.10 -3.18
N TYR A 282 21.28 15.58 -1.96
CA TYR A 282 19.91 15.67 -1.43
C TYR A 282 19.02 16.62 -2.23
N ARG A 283 19.55 17.75 -2.72
CA ARG A 283 18.81 18.64 -3.63
C ARG A 283 18.44 17.95 -4.94
N ARG A 284 19.38 17.23 -5.58
CA ARG A 284 19.08 16.47 -6.80
C ARG A 284 18.08 15.33 -6.54
N ARG A 285 18.17 14.67 -5.38
CA ARG A 285 17.17 13.68 -4.95
C ARG A 285 15.78 14.29 -4.82
N GLN A 286 15.66 15.49 -4.27
CA GLN A 286 14.36 16.16 -4.15
C GLN A 286 13.80 16.48 -5.55
N VAL A 287 14.61 16.99 -6.46
CA VAL A 287 14.21 17.22 -7.87
C VAL A 287 13.75 15.92 -8.53
N LEU A 288 14.45 14.80 -8.31
CA LEU A 288 14.02 13.49 -8.78
C LEU A 288 12.64 13.11 -8.22
N LEU A 289 12.43 13.25 -6.90
CA LEU A 289 11.14 12.94 -6.30
C LEU A 289 10.01 13.83 -6.82
N ASP A 290 10.27 15.13 -7.00
CA ASP A 290 9.29 16.08 -7.53
C ASP A 290 8.88 15.75 -8.98
N ASP A 291 9.85 15.34 -9.83
CA ASP A 291 9.59 14.85 -11.19
C ASP A 291 8.72 13.57 -11.17
N VAL A 292 9.07 12.61 -10.32
CA VAL A 292 8.27 11.38 -10.14
C VAL A 292 6.86 11.71 -9.67
N PHE A 293 6.72 12.53 -8.63
CA PHE A 293 5.43 12.89 -8.06
C PHE A 293 4.54 13.61 -9.06
N SER A 294 5.10 14.54 -9.83
CA SER A 294 4.36 15.26 -10.88
C SER A 294 3.83 14.30 -11.96
N ARG A 295 4.63 13.31 -12.38
CA ARG A 295 4.21 12.30 -13.35
C ARG A 295 3.13 11.38 -12.80
N LEU A 296 3.27 10.92 -11.55
CA LEU A 296 2.26 10.10 -10.88
C LEU A 296 0.92 10.84 -10.78
N GLN A 297 0.95 12.12 -10.43
CA GLN A 297 -0.24 12.96 -10.36
C GLN A 297 -0.89 13.17 -11.73
N ALA A 298 -0.09 13.34 -12.80
CA ALA A 298 -0.59 13.53 -14.15
C ALA A 298 -1.33 12.29 -14.70
N VAL A 299 -0.95 11.08 -14.30
CA VAL A 299 -1.62 9.82 -14.70
C VAL A 299 -3.00 9.67 -14.02
N LEU A 300 -3.23 10.39 -12.93
CA LEU A 300 -4.47 10.34 -12.15
C LEU A 300 -5.31 11.57 -12.51
N PRO A 301 -6.26 11.51 -13.47
CA PRO A 301 -7.11 12.64 -13.79
C PRO A 301 -7.77 13.18 -12.51
N GLY A 302 -7.54 14.46 -12.25
CA GLY A 302 -7.46 15.03 -10.91
C GLY A 302 -8.68 14.81 -10.01
N SER A 303 -8.41 14.32 -8.80
CA SER A 303 -9.18 14.73 -7.63
C SER A 303 -8.73 16.14 -7.26
N GLY A 304 -9.38 17.16 -7.83
CA GLY A 304 -9.15 18.54 -7.45
C GLY A 304 -9.51 18.77 -5.98
N HIS A 305 -8.54 18.59 -5.10
CA HIS A 305 -8.51 19.20 -3.77
C HIS A 305 -7.13 19.83 -3.60
N ASN A 306 -7.12 21.17 -3.55
CA ASN A 306 -5.97 21.98 -3.20
C ASN A 306 -5.42 21.53 -1.84
N LEU A 307 -4.37 20.71 -1.84
CA LEU A 307 -3.48 20.60 -0.69
C LEU A 307 -2.54 21.80 -0.76
N GLY A 308 -2.97 22.89 -0.13
CA GLY A 308 -2.15 24.06 0.13
C GLY A 308 -0.90 23.64 0.89
N LEU A 309 0.21 23.58 0.16
CA LEU A 309 1.55 23.65 0.74
C LEU A 309 1.80 25.12 1.11
N GLN A 310 1.32 25.52 2.29
CA GLN A 310 1.89 26.65 3.01
C GLN A 310 2.24 26.16 4.40
N GLY A 311 3.52 25.85 4.59
CA GLY A 311 4.08 25.79 5.92
C GLY A 311 4.00 27.20 6.50
N GLU A 312 3.30 27.35 7.61
CA GLU A 312 3.36 28.54 8.43
C GLU A 312 4.82 28.74 8.89
N GLN A 313 5.50 29.70 8.29
CA GLN A 313 6.61 30.37 8.93
C GLN A 313 5.99 31.27 10.01
N GLY A 314 6.05 30.80 11.25
CA GLY A 314 5.75 31.62 12.42
C GLY A 314 6.76 32.75 12.51
N ASP A 315 6.30 33.96 12.21
CA ASP A 315 7.01 35.19 12.51
C ASP A 315 6.78 35.52 13.99
N VAL A 316 7.86 35.50 14.77
CA VAL A 316 7.84 35.88 16.19
C VAL A 316 8.04 37.39 16.24
N SER A 317 6.94 38.12 16.35
CA SER A 317 6.96 39.54 16.70
C SER A 317 6.99 39.67 18.23
N ASP A 318 8.13 40.13 18.74
CA ASP A 318 8.30 40.72 20.06
C ASP A 318 7.33 41.89 20.24
N GLU A 319 6.46 41.84 21.25
CA GLU A 319 5.97 43.04 21.94
C GLU A 319 5.36 42.68 23.30
N MET A 320 6.17 42.79 24.36
CA MET A 320 5.71 42.75 25.75
C MET A 320 6.21 44.01 26.45
N ALA A 321 5.39 45.07 26.44
CA ALA A 321 5.59 46.24 27.28
C ALA A 321 4.28 46.56 28.00
N SER A 322 4.31 46.40 29.32
CA SER A 322 3.20 46.58 30.24
C SER A 322 2.91 48.05 30.52
N ALA A 323 1.64 48.46 30.48
CA ALA A 323 1.12 49.59 31.25
C ALA A 323 -0.42 49.51 31.32
N GLY A 324 -0.95 49.07 32.45
CA GLY A 324 -2.40 49.09 32.71
C GLY A 324 -2.88 50.48 33.18
N PRO A 325 -4.20 50.73 33.17
CA PRO A 325 -4.81 51.75 34.01
C PRO A 325 -5.60 51.12 35.18
N ARG A 326 -5.41 51.74 36.36
CA ARG A 326 -6.04 51.47 37.65
C ARG A 326 -7.58 51.60 37.62
N PRO A 327 -8.30 50.87 38.49
CA PRO A 327 -9.72 51.08 38.76
C PRO A 327 -9.97 52.28 39.71
N PRO A 328 -11.22 52.77 39.81
CA PRO A 328 -11.52 54.06 40.40
C PRO A 328 -11.54 54.06 41.94
N VAL A 329 -11.25 55.24 42.47
CA VAL A 329 -11.28 55.63 43.88
C VAL A 329 -12.72 55.58 44.40
N VAL A 330 -12.94 54.85 45.49
CA VAL A 330 -14.11 55.00 46.36
C VAL A 330 -13.60 55.53 47.70
N ASP A 331 -14.04 56.73 48.03
CA ASP A 331 -13.78 57.42 49.27
C ASP A 331 -14.94 57.12 50.23
N SER A 332 -14.68 56.57 51.42
CA SER A 332 -15.53 56.72 52.62
C SER A 332 -15.00 55.96 53.85
N LEU A 333 -14.67 56.77 54.85
CA LEU A 333 -15.02 56.65 56.28
C LEU A 333 -14.21 55.73 57.21
N LYS A 334 -13.57 56.47 58.15
CA LYS A 334 -13.09 56.16 59.52
C LYS A 334 -11.67 55.65 59.70
#